data_AF-A0A661K1J3-F1
#
_entry.id   AF-A0A661K1J3-F1
#
_cell.length_a   1.000
_cell.length_b   1.000
_cell.length_c   1.000
_cell.angle_alpha   90.00
_cell.angle_beta   90.00
_cell.angle_gamma   90.00
#
_symmetry.space_group_name_H-M   'P 1'
#
loop_
_entity.id
_entity.type
_entity.pdbx_description
1 polymer ?
#
loop_
_entity_poly.entity_id
_entity_poly.type
_entity_poly.pdbx_seq_one_letter_code
_entity_poly.pdbx_strand_id
1 'polypeptide(L)'
;MSRKKKRFCAYCGKPLISTQIEGKIREYCPHCDVVFYENPLPVSSSIVVNDNREILLVKRRNELYKGMWCLPMGFAETGEDVRGAALRELEEEAGIEGEVVRLIDVDTVDNYYYGSLAIVTYEVKAVGGILRPGDDAIEAKYFPISDHPPLAWSSNEKAINIYLDFYRDIWAMLDSFEQLFPELTTEEILFDSKKKMNQRSFLSNILVKIIERDFKQISEKWVGDVEKNIPSLKDHLDLLNSINSNILDSIQLWLKGYRKKIDFSPFLDAGSKLSKRGVFLPDVLNAMALSRKAIWIHVLKQNILLSPLEIYTALELNNRIILFYDKVVYALSFGYVK
;
A
#
# COMPACT_ATOMS: atom_id res chain seq x y z
N MET A 1 -25.77 22.99 -27.65
CA MET A 1 -26.82 23.89 -27.10
C MET A 1 -26.28 24.53 -25.83
N SER A 2 -26.39 25.85 -25.68
CA SER A 2 -25.92 26.55 -24.46
C SER A 2 -26.93 26.42 -23.32
N ARG A 3 -26.43 26.39 -22.08
CA ARG A 3 -27.22 26.36 -20.84
C ARG A 3 -28.28 27.46 -20.84
N LYS A 4 -29.52 27.13 -20.48
CA LYS A 4 -30.62 28.10 -20.44
C LYS A 4 -30.37 29.11 -19.31
N LYS A 5 -30.31 30.40 -19.63
CA LYS A 5 -30.16 31.48 -18.64
C LYS A 5 -31.43 31.65 -17.81
N LYS A 6 -31.27 31.90 -16.51
CA LYS A 6 -32.37 32.28 -15.60
C LYS A 6 -32.88 33.66 -16.02
N ARG A 7 -34.16 33.79 -16.36
CA ARG A 7 -34.77 35.05 -16.80
C ARG A 7 -35.61 35.73 -15.73
N PHE A 8 -36.10 34.96 -14.75
CA PHE A 8 -37.02 35.41 -13.72
C PHE A 8 -36.55 34.94 -12.34
N CYS A 9 -36.83 35.73 -11.32
CA CYS A 9 -36.49 35.43 -9.93
C CYS A 9 -37.34 34.26 -9.40
N ALA A 10 -36.68 33.24 -8.83
CA ALA A 10 -37.35 32.08 -8.25
C ALA A 10 -38.25 32.40 -7.04
N TYR A 11 -38.06 33.56 -6.40
CA TYR A 11 -38.82 33.97 -5.22
C TYR A 11 -40.03 34.86 -5.55
N CYS A 12 -39.88 35.82 -6.48
CA CYS A 12 -40.92 36.82 -6.76
C CYS A 12 -41.44 36.84 -8.21
N GLY A 13 -40.88 36.01 -9.10
CA GLY A 13 -41.29 35.94 -10.50
C GLY A 13 -40.92 37.14 -11.38
N LYS A 14 -40.30 38.20 -10.83
CA LYS A 14 -39.90 39.39 -11.60
C LYS A 14 -38.64 39.13 -12.45
N PRO A 15 -38.44 39.86 -13.56
CA PRO A 15 -37.25 39.71 -14.41
C PRO A 15 -35.95 39.93 -13.63
N LEU A 16 -34.93 39.14 -13.96
CA LEU A 16 -33.57 39.32 -13.44
C LEU A 16 -32.81 40.35 -14.29
N ILE A 17 -31.84 41.01 -13.67
CA ILE A 17 -30.86 41.85 -14.37
C ILE A 17 -29.47 41.24 -14.24
N SER A 18 -28.67 41.31 -15.31
CA SER A 18 -27.24 40.98 -15.24
C SER A 18 -26.47 42.22 -14.79
N THR A 19 -25.84 42.19 -13.63
CA THR A 19 -25.06 43.32 -13.09
C THR A 19 -23.70 42.86 -12.56
N GLN A 20 -22.75 43.79 -12.44
CA GLN A 20 -21.43 43.49 -11.91
C GLN A 20 -21.47 43.53 -10.39
N ILE A 21 -21.38 42.35 -9.79
CA ILE A 21 -21.30 42.16 -8.33
C ILE A 21 -19.96 41.50 -8.08
N GLU A 22 -19.16 41.95 -7.12
CA GLU A 22 -17.85 41.35 -6.77
C GLU A 22 -16.97 41.01 -8.00
N GLY A 23 -16.89 41.92 -8.97
CA GLY A 23 -16.05 41.76 -10.16
C GLY A 23 -16.52 40.74 -11.21
N LYS A 24 -17.63 40.02 -11.03
CA LYS A 24 -18.22 39.13 -12.06
C LYS A 24 -19.63 39.56 -12.44
N ILE A 25 -20.01 39.31 -13.70
CA ILE A 25 -21.38 39.49 -14.16
C ILE A 25 -22.23 38.38 -13.54
N ARG A 26 -23.25 38.76 -12.77
CA ARG A 26 -24.16 37.85 -12.09
C ARG A 26 -25.60 38.25 -12.35
N GLU A 27 -26.49 37.26 -12.32
CA GLU A 27 -27.93 37.50 -12.34
C GLU A 27 -28.37 37.97 -10.95
N TYR A 28 -29.08 39.09 -10.90
CA TYR A 28 -29.50 39.74 -9.66
C TYR A 28 -30.98 40.13 -9.75
N CYS A 29 -31.69 39.99 -8.64
CA CYS A 29 -33.07 40.45 -8.51
C CYS A 29 -33.12 41.75 -7.68
N PRO A 30 -33.40 42.92 -8.29
CA PRO A 30 -33.50 44.19 -7.56
C PRO A 30 -34.65 44.25 -6.56
N HIS A 31 -35.64 43.37 -6.70
CA HIS A 31 -36.82 43.38 -5.83
C HIS A 31 -36.61 42.55 -4.56
N CYS A 32 -35.98 41.39 -4.67
CA CYS A 32 -35.68 40.55 -3.52
C CYS A 32 -34.33 40.86 -2.90
N ASP A 33 -33.51 41.67 -3.57
CA ASP A 33 -32.11 41.92 -3.23
C ASP A 33 -31.30 40.62 -3.12
N VAL A 34 -31.49 39.72 -4.10
CA VAL A 34 -30.85 38.39 -4.13
C VAL A 34 -29.97 38.24 -5.37
N VAL A 35 -28.75 37.77 -5.15
CA VAL A 35 -27.80 37.37 -6.19
C VAL A 35 -27.97 35.88 -6.50
N PHE A 36 -28.12 35.54 -7.76
CA PHE A 36 -28.18 34.15 -8.22
C PHE A 36 -26.80 33.70 -8.69
N TYR A 37 -26.14 32.92 -7.84
CA TYR A 37 -24.85 32.32 -8.14
C TYR A 37 -25.01 31.14 -9.10
N GLU A 38 -24.03 30.97 -10.00
CA GLU A 38 -23.81 29.75 -10.75
C GLU A 38 -22.60 29.05 -10.16
N ASN A 39 -22.84 27.97 -9.42
CA ASN A 39 -21.81 27.13 -8.82
C ASN A 39 -21.68 25.83 -9.63
N PRO A 40 -20.50 25.19 -9.62
CA PRO A 40 -20.36 23.84 -10.12
C PRO A 40 -21.30 22.87 -9.41
N LEU A 41 -21.88 21.93 -10.13
CA LEU A 41 -22.76 20.92 -9.54
C LEU A 41 -21.91 19.83 -8.87
N PRO A 42 -22.22 19.44 -7.61
CA PRO A 42 -21.48 18.40 -6.92
C PRO A 42 -21.81 17.03 -7.48
N VAL A 43 -20.78 16.27 -7.83
CA VAL A 43 -20.87 14.90 -8.33
C VAL A 43 -19.93 14.04 -7.51
N SER A 44 -20.42 12.90 -7.05
CA SER A 44 -19.64 11.95 -6.25
C SER A 44 -19.27 10.75 -7.11
N SER A 45 -18.04 10.27 -6.99
CA SER A 45 -17.49 9.18 -7.81
C SER A 45 -16.75 8.18 -6.94
N SER A 46 -16.76 6.91 -7.32
CA SER A 46 -16.21 5.80 -6.54
C SER A 46 -15.19 4.98 -7.32
N ILE A 47 -13.98 4.84 -6.80
CA ILE A 47 -12.99 3.85 -7.22
C ILE A 47 -13.16 2.62 -6.32
N VAL A 48 -13.57 1.51 -6.91
CA VAL A 48 -13.66 0.20 -6.26
C VAL A 48 -12.73 -0.75 -6.99
N VAL A 49 -11.74 -1.28 -6.28
CA VAL A 49 -10.75 -2.22 -6.82
C VAL A 49 -10.80 -3.51 -6.02
N ASN A 50 -10.92 -4.64 -6.71
CA ASN A 50 -10.92 -5.96 -6.08
C ASN A 50 -9.50 -6.48 -5.82
N ASP A 51 -9.38 -7.63 -5.16
CA ASP A 51 -8.09 -8.22 -4.81
C ASP A 51 -7.25 -8.62 -6.05
N ASN A 52 -7.88 -8.83 -7.21
CA ASN A 52 -7.22 -9.10 -8.49
C ASN A 52 -6.70 -7.84 -9.19
N ARG A 53 -6.72 -6.68 -8.53
CA ARG A 53 -6.38 -5.36 -9.10
C ARG A 53 -7.26 -5.00 -10.30
N GLU A 54 -8.52 -5.41 -10.27
CA GLU A 54 -9.51 -5.02 -11.26
C GLU A 54 -10.39 -3.90 -10.72
N ILE A 55 -10.60 -2.86 -11.52
CA ILE A 55 -11.44 -1.72 -11.21
C ILE A 55 -12.88 -1.94 -11.69
N LEU A 56 -13.84 -1.61 -10.84
CA LEU A 56 -15.26 -1.61 -11.20
C LEU A 56 -15.60 -0.39 -12.05
N LEU A 57 -16.18 -0.62 -13.22
CA LEU A 57 -16.71 0.41 -14.10
C LEU A 57 -18.17 0.14 -14.43
N VAL A 58 -18.90 1.20 -14.73
CA VAL A 58 -20.27 1.17 -15.24
C VAL A 58 -20.35 1.80 -16.63
N LYS A 59 -21.21 1.27 -17.48
CA LYS A 59 -21.39 1.71 -18.86
C LYS A 59 -22.62 2.60 -18.97
N ARG A 60 -22.44 3.86 -19.36
CA ARG A 60 -23.50 4.88 -19.33
C ARG A 60 -24.66 4.56 -20.28
N ARG A 61 -25.89 4.60 -19.76
CA ARG A 61 -27.14 4.46 -20.55
C ARG A 61 -27.59 5.78 -21.19
N ASN A 62 -27.41 6.88 -20.47
CA ASN A 62 -27.97 8.19 -20.82
C ASN A 62 -27.10 8.99 -21.80
N GLU A 63 -27.71 10.02 -22.40
CA GLU A 63 -27.02 10.96 -23.30
C GLU A 63 -25.87 11.69 -22.58
N LEU A 64 -24.93 12.22 -23.37
CA LEU A 64 -23.58 12.61 -22.97
C LEU A 64 -22.70 11.39 -22.62
N TYR A 65 -21.76 11.07 -23.53
CA TYR A 65 -20.88 9.90 -23.45
C TYR A 65 -21.63 8.55 -23.33
N LYS A 66 -22.79 8.45 -23.99
CA LYS A 66 -23.60 7.23 -24.03
C LYS A 66 -22.79 6.04 -24.52
N GLY A 67 -22.87 4.91 -23.82
CA GLY A 67 -22.14 3.69 -24.14
C GLY A 67 -20.65 3.70 -23.76
N MET A 68 -20.12 4.80 -23.23
CA MET A 68 -18.78 4.86 -22.65
C MET A 68 -18.79 4.35 -21.21
N TRP A 69 -17.63 3.88 -20.76
CA TRP A 69 -17.42 3.45 -19.38
C TRP A 69 -17.05 4.63 -18.48
N CYS A 70 -17.43 4.57 -17.22
CA CYS A 70 -17.01 5.50 -16.19
C CYS A 70 -16.92 4.80 -14.83
N LEU A 71 -16.29 5.46 -13.86
CA LEU A 71 -16.47 5.11 -12.46
C LEU A 71 -17.96 5.25 -12.10
N PRO A 72 -18.49 4.43 -11.18
CA PRO A 72 -19.80 4.68 -10.57
C PRO A 72 -19.85 6.10 -10.02
N MET A 73 -20.79 6.91 -10.48
CA MET A 73 -20.85 8.33 -10.14
C MET A 73 -22.21 8.97 -10.41
N GLY A 74 -22.60 9.89 -9.53
CA GLY A 74 -23.82 10.67 -9.71
C GLY A 74 -23.89 11.92 -8.84
N PHE A 75 -25.00 12.65 -8.95
CA PHE A 75 -25.14 13.94 -8.29
C PHE A 75 -25.38 13.78 -6.80
N ALA A 76 -24.73 14.61 -5.98
CA ALA A 76 -25.10 14.70 -4.57
C ALA A 76 -26.44 15.44 -4.43
N GLU A 77 -27.37 14.86 -3.67
CA GLU A 77 -28.68 15.47 -3.43
C GLU A 77 -28.66 16.45 -2.25
N THR A 78 -29.68 17.33 -2.21
CA THR A 78 -29.80 18.28 -1.10
C THR A 78 -30.16 17.53 0.19
N GLY A 79 -29.36 17.73 1.24
CA GLY A 79 -29.53 17.06 2.53
C GLY A 79 -28.73 15.76 2.68
N GLU A 80 -27.97 15.38 1.66
CA GLU A 80 -27.09 14.21 1.66
C GLU A 80 -25.61 14.59 1.89
N ASP A 81 -24.84 13.75 2.59
CA ASP A 81 -23.36 13.89 2.64
C ASP A 81 -22.77 13.44 1.30
N VAL A 82 -21.76 14.15 0.79
CA VAL A 82 -21.13 13.83 -0.52
C VAL A 82 -20.53 12.42 -0.52
N ARG A 83 -20.04 11.94 0.63
CA ARG A 83 -19.63 10.53 0.79
C ARG A 83 -20.80 9.57 0.73
N GLY A 84 -21.94 9.94 1.32
CA GLY A 84 -23.18 9.16 1.26
C GLY A 84 -23.66 9.02 -0.19
N ALA A 85 -23.62 10.11 -0.95
CA ALA A 85 -23.94 10.09 -2.38
C ALA A 85 -23.04 9.10 -3.15
N ALA A 86 -21.73 9.08 -2.89
CA ALA A 86 -20.81 8.14 -3.54
C ALA A 86 -21.19 6.65 -3.30
N LEU A 87 -21.65 6.34 -2.08
CA LEU A 87 -22.07 4.98 -1.70
C LEU A 87 -23.44 4.62 -2.28
N ARG A 88 -24.41 5.56 -2.24
CA ARG A 88 -25.73 5.38 -2.85
C ARG A 88 -25.60 5.14 -4.36
N GLU A 89 -24.86 5.98 -5.06
CA GLU A 89 -24.66 5.86 -6.52
C GLU A 89 -23.92 4.56 -6.88
N LEU A 90 -22.97 4.11 -6.06
CA LEU A 90 -22.30 2.83 -6.25
C LEU A 90 -23.29 1.65 -6.14
N GLU A 91 -24.20 1.69 -5.16
CA GLU A 91 -25.23 0.68 -4.98
C GLU A 91 -26.26 0.73 -6.12
N GLU A 92 -26.73 1.94 -6.48
CA GLU A 92 -27.72 2.16 -7.53
C GLU A 92 -27.20 1.75 -8.91
N GLU A 93 -25.99 2.15 -9.30
CA GLU A 93 -25.44 1.91 -10.64
C GLU A 93 -24.78 0.54 -10.82
N ALA A 94 -24.24 -0.06 -9.75
CA ALA A 94 -23.44 -1.28 -9.83
C ALA A 94 -23.89 -2.40 -8.87
N GLY A 95 -24.85 -2.15 -7.98
CA GLY A 95 -25.34 -3.13 -7.01
C GLY A 95 -24.35 -3.49 -5.91
N ILE A 96 -23.30 -2.69 -5.70
CA ILE A 96 -22.23 -2.95 -4.74
C ILE A 96 -22.41 -2.09 -3.49
N GLU A 97 -22.33 -2.72 -2.33
CA GLU A 97 -22.29 -2.02 -1.05
C GLU A 97 -20.84 -1.78 -0.64
N GLY A 98 -20.54 -0.58 -0.14
CA GLY A 98 -19.16 -0.17 0.13
C GLY A 98 -18.97 0.67 1.39
N GLU A 99 -17.72 0.76 1.84
CA GLU A 99 -17.26 1.67 2.88
C GLU A 99 -16.19 2.62 2.29
N VAL A 100 -16.34 3.92 2.50
CA VAL A 100 -15.35 4.92 2.05
C VAL A 100 -14.05 4.75 2.83
N VAL A 101 -12.95 4.51 2.11
CA VAL A 101 -11.60 4.41 2.67
C VAL A 101 -10.97 5.80 2.80
N ARG A 102 -10.94 6.56 1.70
CA ARG A 102 -10.35 7.91 1.66
C ARG A 102 -10.86 8.72 0.47
N LEU A 103 -10.65 10.04 0.52
CA LEU A 103 -10.74 10.93 -0.63
C LEU A 103 -9.52 10.73 -1.54
N ILE A 104 -9.73 10.59 -2.84
CA ILE A 104 -8.66 10.44 -3.86
C ILE A 104 -8.40 11.76 -4.57
N ASP A 105 -9.43 12.40 -5.12
CA ASP A 105 -9.28 13.64 -5.89
C ASP A 105 -10.54 14.50 -5.81
N VAL A 106 -10.36 15.80 -6.05
CA VAL A 106 -11.44 16.76 -6.31
C VAL A 106 -11.09 17.49 -7.60
N ASP A 107 -11.87 17.28 -8.64
CA ASP A 107 -11.61 17.83 -9.97
C ASP A 107 -12.79 18.65 -10.49
N THR A 108 -12.53 19.58 -11.40
CA THR A 108 -13.59 20.38 -12.05
C THR A 108 -13.62 20.08 -13.54
N VAL A 109 -14.79 19.68 -14.04
CA VAL A 109 -15.01 19.39 -15.46
C VAL A 109 -16.11 20.27 -16.00
N ASP A 110 -15.80 21.04 -17.03
CA ASP A 110 -16.78 21.83 -17.77
C ASP A 110 -17.33 21.03 -18.95
N ASN A 111 -18.65 21.00 -19.10
CA ASN A 111 -19.28 20.45 -20.29
C ASN A 111 -20.48 21.31 -20.73
N TYR A 112 -20.86 21.16 -22.00
CA TYR A 112 -21.92 21.99 -22.59
C TYR A 112 -23.32 21.71 -22.03
N TYR A 113 -23.53 20.56 -21.38
CA TYR A 113 -24.84 20.11 -20.93
C TYR A 113 -25.14 20.58 -19.50
N TYR A 114 -24.25 20.26 -18.55
CA TYR A 114 -24.38 20.60 -17.14
C TYR A 114 -23.69 21.91 -16.74
N GLY A 115 -22.78 22.43 -17.56
CA GLY A 115 -21.85 23.48 -17.17
C GLY A 115 -20.68 22.91 -16.39
N SER A 116 -20.24 23.60 -15.33
CA SER A 116 -19.18 23.13 -14.45
C SER A 116 -19.69 22.05 -13.49
N LEU A 117 -18.94 20.97 -13.37
CA LEU A 117 -19.13 19.89 -12.39
C LEU A 117 -17.94 19.88 -11.43
N ALA A 118 -18.21 19.73 -10.14
CA ALA A 118 -17.19 19.45 -9.13
C ALA A 118 -17.28 17.95 -8.78
N ILE A 119 -16.34 17.17 -9.31
CA ILE A 119 -16.31 15.71 -9.15
C ILE A 119 -15.41 15.38 -7.96
N VAL A 120 -16.00 14.74 -6.96
CA VAL A 120 -15.33 14.30 -5.73
C VAL A 120 -15.20 12.78 -5.79
N THR A 121 -13.97 12.29 -5.94
CA THR A 121 -13.71 10.85 -6.12
C THR A 121 -13.18 10.23 -4.85
N TYR A 122 -13.81 9.13 -4.40
CA TYR A 122 -13.43 8.37 -3.23
C TYR A 122 -12.88 7.00 -3.60
N GLU A 123 -11.95 6.49 -2.80
CA GLU A 123 -11.65 5.07 -2.74
C GLU A 123 -12.70 4.41 -1.85
N VAL A 124 -13.35 3.37 -2.37
CA VAL A 124 -14.39 2.63 -1.66
C VAL A 124 -14.02 1.15 -1.63
N LYS A 125 -14.05 0.57 -0.43
CA LYS A 125 -13.88 -0.86 -0.24
C LYS A 125 -15.24 -1.53 -0.36
N ALA A 126 -15.38 -2.48 -1.27
CA ALA A 126 -16.58 -3.32 -1.34
C ALA A 126 -16.71 -4.17 -0.07
N VAL A 127 -17.89 -4.14 0.56
CA VAL A 127 -18.22 -4.91 1.78
C VAL A 127 -19.40 -5.85 1.58
N GLY A 128 -20.13 -5.72 0.47
CA GLY A 128 -21.30 -6.51 0.15
C GLY A 128 -21.87 -6.17 -1.23
N GLY A 129 -23.13 -6.56 -1.45
CA GLY A 129 -23.83 -6.36 -2.72
C GLY A 129 -23.59 -7.46 -3.76
N ILE A 130 -24.33 -7.37 -4.87
CA ILE A 130 -24.25 -8.27 -6.02
C ILE A 130 -24.08 -7.41 -7.26
N LEU A 131 -22.97 -7.63 -7.98
CA LEU A 131 -22.66 -6.88 -9.20
C LEU A 131 -23.79 -7.00 -10.21
N ARG A 132 -24.44 -5.88 -10.51
CA ARG A 132 -25.51 -5.77 -11.50
C ARG A 132 -25.63 -4.33 -11.99
N PRO A 133 -25.93 -4.11 -13.27
CA PRO A 133 -26.18 -2.75 -13.76
C PRO A 133 -27.45 -2.17 -13.14
N GLY A 134 -27.37 -0.90 -12.77
CA GLY A 134 -28.47 -0.09 -12.30
C GLY A 134 -29.38 0.49 -13.37
N ASP A 135 -30.20 1.46 -12.95
CA ASP A 135 -31.15 2.15 -13.82
C ASP A 135 -30.47 3.04 -14.86
N ASP A 136 -29.31 3.62 -14.53
CA ASP A 136 -28.54 4.50 -15.42
C ASP A 136 -27.32 3.83 -16.06
N ALA A 137 -27.08 2.56 -15.74
CA ALA A 137 -26.03 1.73 -16.33
C ALA A 137 -26.61 0.68 -17.29
N ILE A 138 -25.92 0.43 -18.40
CA ILE A 138 -26.22 -0.69 -19.32
C ILE A 138 -25.49 -1.95 -18.84
N GLU A 139 -24.30 -1.77 -18.26
CA GLU A 139 -23.40 -2.85 -17.86
C GLU A 139 -22.58 -2.38 -16.65
N ALA A 140 -22.26 -3.29 -15.73
CA ALA A 140 -21.33 -3.07 -14.63
C ALA A 140 -20.32 -4.23 -14.62
N LYS A 141 -19.01 -3.92 -14.67
CA LYS A 141 -17.98 -4.93 -14.86
C LYS A 141 -16.63 -4.51 -14.28
N TYR A 142 -15.89 -5.50 -13.80
CA TYR A 142 -14.49 -5.36 -13.41
C TYR A 142 -13.55 -5.46 -14.63
N PHE A 143 -12.57 -4.56 -14.70
CA PHE A 143 -11.52 -4.55 -15.72
C PHE A 143 -10.15 -4.48 -15.03
N PRO A 144 -9.09 -5.10 -15.57
CA PRO A 144 -7.74 -4.86 -15.08
C PRO A 144 -7.46 -3.36 -15.01
N ILE A 145 -7.07 -2.85 -13.83
CA ILE A 145 -6.90 -1.40 -13.64
C ILE A 145 -5.79 -0.82 -14.52
N SER A 146 -4.84 -1.65 -14.96
CA SER A 146 -3.77 -1.26 -15.88
C SER A 146 -4.20 -1.29 -17.36
N ASP A 147 -5.35 -1.90 -17.68
CA ASP A 147 -5.84 -2.11 -19.05
C ASP A 147 -7.37 -1.96 -19.11
N HIS A 148 -7.87 -0.86 -18.55
CA HIS A 148 -9.30 -0.54 -18.57
C HIS A 148 -9.68 0.17 -19.88
N PRO A 149 -10.95 0.11 -20.32
CA PRO A 149 -11.41 0.84 -21.50
C PRO A 149 -11.33 2.36 -21.30
N PRO A 150 -11.30 3.17 -22.38
CA PRO A 150 -11.33 4.63 -22.28
C PRO A 150 -12.56 5.13 -21.53
N LEU A 151 -12.34 6.07 -20.61
CA LEU A 151 -13.40 6.58 -19.75
C LEU A 151 -14.10 7.82 -20.32
N ALA A 152 -15.37 7.98 -19.96
CA ALA A 152 -16.22 9.11 -20.37
C ALA A 152 -15.69 10.47 -19.89
N TRP A 153 -14.97 10.50 -18.77
CA TRP A 153 -14.55 11.71 -18.09
C TRP A 153 -13.06 11.68 -17.79
N SER A 154 -12.35 12.77 -18.13
CA SER A 154 -10.92 12.91 -17.83
C SER A 154 -10.60 12.92 -16.34
N SER A 155 -11.55 13.37 -15.50
CA SER A 155 -11.44 13.31 -14.05
C SER A 155 -11.31 11.87 -13.53
N ASN A 156 -11.95 10.92 -14.20
CA ASN A 156 -11.90 9.50 -13.81
C ASN A 156 -10.51 8.93 -14.10
N GLU A 157 -9.97 9.21 -15.29
CA GLU A 157 -8.61 8.85 -15.67
C GLU A 157 -7.58 9.44 -14.68
N LYS A 158 -7.71 10.72 -14.34
CA LYS A 158 -6.85 11.38 -13.35
C LYS A 158 -6.94 10.72 -11.98
N ALA A 159 -8.15 10.43 -11.51
CA ALA A 159 -8.35 9.78 -10.21
C ALA A 159 -7.78 8.35 -10.17
N ILE A 160 -7.90 7.58 -11.25
CA ILE A 160 -7.28 6.25 -11.37
C ILE A 160 -5.76 6.36 -11.33
N ASN A 161 -5.16 7.33 -12.02
CA ASN A 161 -3.71 7.52 -11.97
C ASN A 161 -3.22 7.89 -10.56
N ILE A 162 -3.94 8.75 -9.84
CA ILE A 162 -3.64 9.07 -8.43
C ILE A 162 -3.75 7.82 -7.55
N TYR A 163 -4.79 7.00 -7.76
CA TYR A 163 -4.95 5.73 -7.05
C TYR A 163 -3.77 4.77 -7.33
N LEU A 164 -3.37 4.62 -8.59
CA LEU A 164 -2.21 3.81 -8.97
C LEU A 164 -0.93 4.30 -8.32
N ASP A 165 -0.71 5.62 -8.25
CA ASP A 165 0.44 6.19 -7.56
C ASP A 165 0.44 5.91 -6.05
N PHE A 166 -0.73 5.89 -5.39
CA PHE A 166 -0.81 5.52 -3.98
C PHE A 166 -0.41 4.07 -3.71
N TYR A 167 -0.70 3.16 -4.65
CA TYR A 167 -0.46 1.73 -4.47
C TYR A 167 0.78 1.20 -5.19
N ARG A 168 1.43 2.02 -6.03
CA ARG A 168 2.57 1.64 -6.88
C ARG A 168 3.65 0.87 -6.14
N ASP A 169 4.15 1.43 -5.03
CA ASP A 169 5.25 0.82 -4.28
C ASP A 169 4.83 -0.46 -3.55
N ILE A 170 3.57 -0.52 -3.08
CA ILE A 170 3.01 -1.69 -2.40
C ILE A 170 2.82 -2.84 -3.39
N TRP A 171 2.26 -2.55 -4.56
CA TRP A 171 2.04 -3.54 -5.61
C TRP A 171 3.35 -4.04 -6.21
N ALA A 172 4.33 -3.16 -6.46
CA ALA A 172 5.66 -3.59 -6.89
C ALA A 172 6.34 -4.53 -5.89
N MET A 173 6.15 -4.29 -4.59
CA MET A 173 6.65 -5.18 -3.53
C MET A 173 5.94 -6.53 -3.53
N LEU A 174 4.61 -6.54 -3.64
CA LEU A 174 3.81 -7.77 -3.73
C LEU A 174 4.23 -8.61 -4.95
N ASP A 175 4.38 -7.95 -6.11
CA ASP A 175 4.77 -8.60 -7.37
C ASP A 175 6.16 -9.23 -7.27
N SER A 176 7.11 -8.48 -6.68
CA SER A 176 8.47 -8.98 -6.44
C SER A 176 8.48 -10.17 -5.48
N PHE A 177 7.58 -10.16 -4.48
CA PHE A 177 7.46 -11.28 -3.56
C PHE A 177 6.86 -12.53 -4.22
N GLU A 178 5.76 -12.39 -4.96
CA GLU A 178 5.13 -13.50 -5.69
C GLU A 178 6.11 -14.13 -6.70
N GLN A 179 6.97 -13.32 -7.33
CA GLN A 179 8.06 -13.84 -8.19
C GLN A 179 9.12 -14.64 -7.41
N LEU A 180 9.46 -14.20 -6.19
CA LEU A 180 10.46 -14.87 -5.34
C LEU A 180 9.92 -16.13 -4.65
N PHE A 181 8.61 -16.18 -4.42
CA PHE A 181 7.91 -17.23 -3.66
C PHE A 181 6.58 -17.61 -4.31
N PRO A 182 6.60 -18.22 -5.52
CA PRO A 182 5.38 -18.55 -6.27
C PRO A 182 4.49 -19.59 -5.57
N GLU A 183 5.01 -20.31 -4.59
CA GLU A 183 4.28 -21.29 -3.78
C GLU A 183 3.40 -20.68 -2.68
N LEU A 184 3.52 -19.38 -2.40
CA LEU A 184 2.82 -18.67 -1.33
C LEU A 184 1.71 -17.78 -1.91
N THR A 185 0.53 -17.82 -1.30
CA THR A 185 -0.62 -16.99 -1.71
C THR A 185 -0.55 -15.58 -1.12
N THR A 186 -1.10 -14.58 -1.82
CA THR A 186 -1.23 -13.18 -1.34
C THR A 186 -1.89 -13.10 0.04
N GLU A 187 -2.89 -13.95 0.29
CA GLU A 187 -3.57 -14.06 1.58
C GLU A 187 -2.65 -14.56 2.70
N GLU A 188 -1.82 -15.59 2.46
CA GLU A 188 -0.85 -16.10 3.43
C GLU A 188 0.21 -15.06 3.79
N ILE A 189 0.54 -14.16 2.86
CA ILE A 189 1.50 -13.08 3.09
C ILE A 189 0.86 -11.94 3.91
N LEU A 190 -0.44 -11.70 3.70
CA LEU A 190 -1.22 -10.65 4.38
C LEU A 190 -1.84 -11.10 5.72
N PHE A 191 -1.88 -12.41 6.02
CA PHE A 191 -2.68 -13.00 7.12
C PHE A 191 -2.33 -12.53 8.54
N ASP A 192 -1.16 -11.91 8.75
CA ASP A 192 -0.78 -11.36 10.06
C ASP A 192 -1.36 -9.94 10.34
N SER A 193 -2.24 -9.44 9.45
CA SER A 193 -2.71 -8.05 9.45
C SER A 193 -4.23 -7.86 9.61
N LYS A 194 -4.88 -8.64 10.49
CA LYS A 194 -6.27 -8.35 10.95
C LYS A 194 -6.44 -6.94 11.59
N LYS A 195 -5.36 -6.19 11.79
CA LYS A 195 -5.37 -4.75 12.05
C LYS A 195 -4.62 -4.07 10.92
N LYS A 196 -5.25 -3.07 10.28
CA LYS A 196 -4.69 -2.09 9.32
C LYS A 196 -3.31 -2.47 8.80
N MET A 197 -3.24 -2.90 7.53
CA MET A 197 -2.02 -3.20 6.78
C MET A 197 -0.81 -2.40 7.29
N ASN A 198 -0.06 -3.00 8.21
CA ASN A 198 1.10 -2.36 8.81
C ASN A 198 2.29 -2.86 8.00
N GLN A 199 2.75 -2.05 7.05
CA GLN A 199 3.84 -2.36 6.11
C GLN A 199 5.04 -3.05 6.79
N ARG A 200 5.30 -2.74 8.08
CA ARG A 200 6.36 -3.37 8.89
C ARG A 200 6.20 -4.89 9.11
N SER A 201 4.99 -5.41 9.30
CA SER A 201 4.78 -6.84 9.56
C SER A 201 4.97 -7.67 8.29
N PHE A 202 4.45 -7.18 7.17
CA PHE A 202 4.62 -7.76 5.85
C PHE A 202 6.11 -7.90 5.51
N LEU A 203 6.88 -6.82 5.65
CA LEU A 203 8.32 -6.81 5.37
C LEU A 203 9.11 -7.76 6.27
N SER A 204 8.75 -7.86 7.55
CA SER A 204 9.38 -8.81 8.47
C SER A 204 9.17 -10.27 8.03
N ASN A 205 7.99 -10.58 7.49
CA ASN A 205 7.64 -11.92 7.03
C ASN A 205 8.41 -12.30 5.76
N ILE A 206 8.55 -11.37 4.80
CA ILE A 206 9.37 -11.60 3.59
C ILE A 206 10.79 -12.01 3.94
N LEU A 207 11.42 -11.27 4.84
CA LEU A 207 12.81 -11.49 5.21
C LEU A 207 13.03 -12.80 5.95
N VAL A 208 12.07 -13.16 6.81
CA VAL A 208 12.09 -14.48 7.46
C VAL A 208 12.03 -15.58 6.41
N LYS A 209 11.18 -15.44 5.39
CA LYS A 209 11.09 -16.41 4.28
C LYS A 209 12.38 -16.52 3.47
N ILE A 210 13.06 -15.40 3.20
CA ILE A 210 14.36 -15.41 2.51
C ILE A 210 15.43 -16.13 3.35
N ILE A 211 15.52 -15.81 4.64
CA ILE A 211 16.49 -16.44 5.55
C ILE A 211 16.19 -17.94 5.70
N GLU A 212 14.91 -18.31 5.82
CA GLU A 212 14.45 -19.69 5.92
C GLU A 212 14.80 -20.50 4.65
N ARG A 213 14.48 -19.97 3.46
CA ARG A 213 14.75 -20.62 2.16
C ARG A 213 16.25 -20.75 1.88
N ASP A 214 17.01 -19.70 2.14
CA ASP A 214 18.41 -19.60 1.70
C ASP A 214 19.42 -19.85 2.83
N PHE A 215 18.95 -20.42 3.96
CA PHE A 215 19.74 -20.71 5.16
C PHE A 215 21.11 -21.35 4.85
N LYS A 216 21.10 -22.37 3.98
CA LYS A 216 22.31 -23.11 3.61
C LYS A 216 23.31 -22.23 2.86
N GLN A 217 22.85 -21.46 1.88
CA GLN A 217 23.70 -20.59 1.06
C GLN A 217 24.31 -19.45 1.89
N ILE A 218 23.52 -18.87 2.81
CA ILE A 218 23.99 -17.85 3.76
C ILE A 218 25.09 -18.44 4.65
N SER A 219 24.88 -19.65 5.17
CA SER A 219 25.84 -20.34 6.04
C SER A 219 27.14 -20.70 5.31
N GLU A 220 27.06 -21.28 4.11
CA GLU A 220 28.23 -21.63 3.29
C GLU A 220 29.07 -20.40 2.95
N LYS A 221 28.40 -19.30 2.58
CA LYS A 221 29.08 -18.03 2.30
C LYS A 221 29.79 -17.48 3.54
N TRP A 222 29.12 -17.54 4.69
CA TRP A 222 29.70 -17.10 5.95
C TRP A 222 30.95 -17.92 6.33
N VAL A 223 30.87 -19.26 6.24
CA VAL A 223 32.00 -20.15 6.49
C VAL A 223 33.19 -19.80 5.60
N GLY A 224 32.96 -19.62 4.29
CA GLY A 224 34.02 -19.24 3.36
C GLY A 224 34.66 -17.88 3.69
N ASP A 225 33.87 -16.90 4.14
CA ASP A 225 34.39 -15.61 4.62
C ASP A 225 35.19 -15.77 5.92
N VAL A 226 34.77 -16.63 6.86
CA VAL A 226 35.51 -16.89 8.10
C VAL A 226 36.84 -17.58 7.81
N GLU A 227 36.84 -18.65 7.01
CA GLU A 227 38.07 -19.37 6.66
C GLU A 227 39.10 -18.47 5.95
N LYS A 228 38.62 -17.58 5.09
CA LYS A 228 39.47 -16.66 4.34
C LYS A 228 40.05 -15.53 5.19
N ASN A 229 39.23 -14.92 6.05
CA ASN A 229 39.61 -13.69 6.75
C ASN A 229 40.09 -13.95 8.19
N ILE A 230 39.79 -15.10 8.78
CA ILE A 230 40.11 -15.46 10.16
C ILE A 230 40.64 -16.90 10.23
N PRO A 231 41.86 -17.18 9.75
CA PRO A 231 42.40 -18.53 9.66
C PRO A 231 42.51 -19.25 11.02
N SER A 232 42.64 -18.51 12.13
CA SER A 232 42.68 -19.03 13.50
C SER A 232 41.42 -19.80 13.91
N LEU A 233 40.30 -19.59 13.21
CA LEU A 233 39.02 -20.23 13.51
C LEU A 233 38.76 -21.51 12.70
N LYS A 234 39.66 -21.89 11.79
CA LYS A 234 39.46 -23.01 10.87
C LYS A 234 39.20 -24.35 11.59
N ASP A 235 39.88 -24.58 12.72
CA ASP A 235 39.75 -25.80 13.51
C ASP A 235 38.53 -25.77 14.48
N HIS A 236 37.74 -24.70 14.44
CA HIS A 236 36.59 -24.47 15.32
C HIS A 236 35.28 -24.23 14.56
N LEU A 237 35.25 -24.56 13.26
CA LEU A 237 34.08 -24.40 12.40
C LEU A 237 32.88 -25.22 12.87
N ASP A 238 33.07 -26.33 13.56
CA ASP A 238 32.00 -27.14 14.17
C ASP A 238 31.15 -26.30 15.14
N LEU A 239 31.80 -25.61 16.06
CA LEU A 239 31.16 -24.81 17.09
C LEU A 239 30.59 -23.51 16.50
N LEU A 240 31.31 -22.91 15.55
CA LEU A 240 30.87 -21.72 14.83
C LEU A 240 29.61 -22.01 14.00
N ASN A 241 29.55 -23.13 13.27
CA ASN A 241 28.36 -23.53 12.52
C ASN A 241 27.14 -23.74 13.42
N SER A 242 27.33 -24.31 14.62
CA SER A 242 26.26 -24.41 15.61
C SER A 242 25.77 -23.04 16.07
N ILE A 243 26.69 -22.09 16.36
CA ILE A 243 26.34 -20.72 16.72
C ILE A 243 25.55 -20.05 15.59
N ASN A 244 26.03 -20.14 14.34
CA ASN A 244 25.39 -19.51 13.19
C ASN A 244 24.00 -20.10 12.90
N SER A 245 23.84 -21.41 13.08
CA SER A 245 22.52 -22.04 12.95
C SER A 245 21.53 -21.49 13.98
N ASN A 246 21.95 -21.41 15.25
CA ASN A 246 21.14 -20.81 16.31
C ASN A 246 20.81 -19.33 16.05
N ILE A 247 21.75 -18.56 15.46
CA ILE A 247 21.54 -17.18 15.02
C ILE A 247 20.45 -17.14 13.96
N LEU A 248 20.57 -17.93 12.90
CA LEU A 248 19.63 -17.94 11.78
C LEU A 248 18.23 -18.43 12.18
N ASP A 249 18.11 -19.30 13.18
CA ASP A 249 16.80 -19.70 13.73
C ASP A 249 16.21 -18.60 14.62
N SER A 250 17.02 -18.06 15.54
CA SER A 250 16.57 -17.06 16.52
C SER A 250 16.23 -15.71 15.87
N ILE A 251 16.95 -15.34 14.80
CA ILE A 251 16.71 -14.08 14.09
C ILE A 251 15.35 -14.09 13.39
N GLN A 252 14.88 -15.25 12.93
CA GLN A 252 13.55 -15.37 12.34
C GLN A 252 12.45 -15.04 13.36
N LEU A 253 12.57 -15.56 14.58
CA LEU A 253 11.66 -15.24 15.69
C LEU A 253 11.76 -13.76 16.10
N TRP A 254 12.97 -13.19 16.08
CA TRP A 254 13.22 -11.78 16.41
C TRP A 254 12.56 -10.83 15.40
N LEU A 255 12.66 -11.16 14.11
CA LEU A 255 12.05 -10.40 13.02
C LEU A 255 10.52 -10.50 13.04
N LYS A 256 9.95 -11.64 13.45
CA LYS A 256 8.49 -11.75 13.68
C LYS A 256 7.99 -11.05 14.96
N GLY A 257 8.88 -10.42 15.74
CA GLY A 257 8.50 -9.66 16.94
C GLY A 257 8.32 -10.52 18.20
N TYR A 258 8.64 -11.82 18.16
CA TYR A 258 8.55 -12.74 19.29
C TYR A 258 9.75 -12.62 20.26
N ARG A 259 10.13 -11.39 20.63
CA ARG A 259 11.36 -11.09 21.40
C ARG A 259 11.45 -11.82 22.74
N LYS A 260 10.31 -12.07 23.41
CA LYS A 260 10.25 -12.76 24.71
C LYS A 260 10.44 -14.29 24.59
N LYS A 261 10.37 -14.86 23.39
CA LYS A 261 10.51 -16.31 23.15
C LYS A 261 11.92 -16.73 22.76
N ILE A 262 12.85 -15.80 22.60
CA ILE A 262 14.22 -16.11 22.17
C ILE A 262 15.03 -16.49 23.39
N ASP A 263 15.50 -17.73 23.40
CA ASP A 263 16.43 -18.23 24.39
C ASP A 263 17.87 -17.90 23.98
N PHE A 264 18.58 -17.17 24.84
CA PHE A 264 19.99 -16.84 24.64
C PHE A 264 20.94 -17.81 25.36
N SER A 265 20.42 -18.81 26.08
CA SER A 265 21.21 -19.85 26.74
C SER A 265 22.19 -20.59 25.81
N PRO A 266 21.84 -20.91 24.54
CA PRO A 266 22.78 -21.58 23.64
C PRO A 266 24.02 -20.74 23.33
N PHE A 267 23.88 -19.41 23.29
CA PHE A 267 24.99 -18.49 23.05
C PHE A 267 25.89 -18.35 24.29
N LEU A 268 25.30 -18.39 25.50
CA LEU A 268 26.08 -18.44 26.75
C LEU A 268 26.95 -19.70 26.80
N ASP A 269 26.35 -20.86 26.54
CA ASP A 269 27.05 -22.15 26.53
C ASP A 269 28.14 -22.20 25.45
N ALA A 270 27.87 -21.65 24.27
CA ALA A 270 28.84 -21.55 23.20
C ALA A 270 30.04 -20.67 23.60
N GLY A 271 29.80 -19.54 24.27
CA GLY A 271 30.84 -18.69 24.83
C GLY A 271 31.77 -19.45 25.77
N SER A 272 31.22 -20.19 26.73
CA SER A 272 32.01 -21.00 27.67
C SER A 272 32.80 -22.10 26.97
N LYS A 273 32.24 -22.74 25.92
CA LYS A 273 32.94 -23.74 25.11
C LYS A 273 34.12 -23.14 24.33
N LEU A 274 33.93 -21.95 23.76
CA LEU A 274 35.00 -21.22 23.04
C LEU A 274 36.17 -20.87 23.98
N SER A 275 35.85 -20.40 25.19
CA SER A 275 36.85 -20.07 26.22
C SER A 275 37.66 -21.30 26.63
N LYS A 276 36.99 -22.44 26.88
CA LYS A 276 37.65 -23.73 27.19
C LYS A 276 38.53 -24.25 26.06
N ARG A 277 38.22 -23.93 24.81
CA ARG A 277 39.02 -24.27 23.62
C ARG A 277 40.14 -23.26 23.35
N GLY A 278 40.27 -22.20 24.15
CA GLY A 278 41.32 -21.18 23.99
C GLY A 278 41.13 -20.29 22.76
N VAL A 279 39.91 -20.20 22.22
CA VAL A 279 39.63 -19.43 21.00
C VAL A 279 39.64 -17.93 21.31
N PHE A 280 40.45 -17.15 20.60
CA PHE A 280 40.55 -15.73 20.88
C PHE A 280 39.22 -15.00 20.65
N LEU A 281 38.65 -14.40 21.71
CA LEU A 281 37.32 -13.77 21.66
C LEU A 281 37.16 -12.72 20.53
N PRO A 282 38.13 -11.83 20.24
CA PRO A 282 38.04 -10.91 19.10
C PRO A 282 37.81 -11.60 17.75
N ASP A 283 38.39 -12.78 17.53
CA ASP A 283 38.19 -13.54 16.31
C ASP A 283 36.74 -14.03 16.20
N VAL A 284 36.16 -14.50 17.32
CA VAL A 284 34.75 -14.90 17.40
C VAL A 284 33.82 -13.71 17.09
N LEU A 285 34.10 -12.53 17.65
CA LEU A 285 33.30 -11.33 17.39
C LEU A 285 33.37 -10.90 15.92
N ASN A 286 34.56 -10.99 15.31
CA ASN A 286 34.73 -10.77 13.87
C ASN A 286 33.95 -11.78 13.04
N ALA A 287 33.92 -13.06 13.44
CA ALA A 287 33.10 -14.07 12.78
C ALA A 287 31.59 -13.73 12.87
N MET A 288 31.11 -13.21 14.00
CA MET A 288 29.71 -12.75 14.12
C MET A 288 29.42 -11.55 13.22
N ALA A 289 30.35 -10.61 13.08
CA ALA A 289 30.21 -9.49 12.14
C ALA A 289 30.15 -9.98 10.68
N LEU A 290 30.92 -11.01 10.33
CA LEU A 290 30.85 -11.65 9.01
C LEU A 290 29.52 -12.38 8.79
N SER A 291 28.92 -12.99 9.82
CA SER A 291 27.61 -13.64 9.70
C SER A 291 26.53 -12.61 9.37
N ARG A 292 26.53 -11.47 10.08
CA ARG A 292 25.65 -10.34 9.78
C ARG A 292 25.83 -9.85 8.33
N LYS A 293 27.08 -9.72 7.88
CA LYS A 293 27.41 -9.34 6.50
C LYS A 293 26.92 -10.36 5.48
N ALA A 294 27.02 -11.66 5.76
CA ALA A 294 26.57 -12.72 4.87
C ALA A 294 25.06 -12.65 4.63
N ILE A 295 24.27 -12.44 5.69
CA ILE A 295 22.82 -12.20 5.59
C ILE A 295 22.54 -11.00 4.67
N TRP A 296 23.21 -9.88 4.90
CA TRP A 296 23.00 -8.66 4.11
C TRP A 296 23.34 -8.83 2.64
N ILE A 297 24.53 -9.36 2.31
CA ILE A 297 24.91 -9.55 0.92
C ILE A 297 23.95 -10.50 0.22
N HIS A 298 23.43 -11.51 0.94
CA HIS A 298 22.48 -12.44 0.37
C HIS A 298 21.14 -11.76 0.04
N VAL A 299 20.59 -10.99 0.98
CA VAL A 299 19.35 -10.22 0.76
C VAL A 299 19.51 -9.23 -0.40
N LEU A 300 20.65 -8.51 -0.46
CA LEU A 300 20.93 -7.55 -1.53
C LEU A 300 20.99 -8.20 -2.92
N LYS A 301 21.51 -9.43 -3.02
CA LYS A 301 21.61 -10.16 -4.30
C LYS A 301 20.27 -10.60 -4.87
N GLN A 302 19.21 -10.63 -4.06
CA GLN A 302 17.86 -10.96 -4.51
C GLN A 302 17.19 -9.77 -5.25
N ASN A 303 17.93 -8.68 -5.52
CA ASN A 303 17.44 -7.47 -6.20
C ASN A 303 16.21 -6.80 -5.55
N ILE A 304 16.07 -6.96 -4.23
CA ILE A 304 14.98 -6.37 -3.43
C ILE A 304 15.32 -4.92 -3.06
N LEU A 305 15.96 -4.13 -3.91
CA LEU A 305 16.41 -2.74 -3.61
C LEU A 305 16.21 -1.79 -4.80
N LEU A 306 15.20 -2.04 -5.62
CA LEU A 306 14.90 -1.29 -6.83
C LEU A 306 13.93 -0.12 -6.59
N SER A 307 13.26 -0.07 -5.43
CA SER A 307 12.29 0.95 -5.04
C SER A 307 12.70 1.70 -3.76
N PRO A 308 12.22 2.94 -3.57
CA PRO A 308 12.44 3.70 -2.34
C PRO A 308 11.99 2.96 -1.08
N LEU A 309 10.89 2.22 -1.17
CA LEU A 309 10.34 1.44 -0.07
C LEU A 309 11.27 0.29 0.35
N GLU A 310 11.91 -0.35 -0.61
CA GLU A 310 12.92 -1.37 -0.35
C GLU A 310 14.19 -0.81 0.32
N ILE A 311 14.57 0.43 0.03
CA ILE A 311 15.67 1.12 0.73
C ILE A 311 15.31 1.34 2.21
N TYR A 312 14.07 1.77 2.48
CA TYR A 312 13.56 1.85 3.86
C TYR A 312 13.54 0.47 4.53
N THR A 313 13.21 -0.60 3.79
CA THR A 313 13.27 -1.99 4.26
C THR A 313 14.69 -2.37 4.71
N ALA A 314 15.72 -2.06 3.92
CA ALA A 314 17.09 -2.32 4.33
C ALA A 314 17.50 -1.51 5.57
N LEU A 315 17.04 -0.25 5.70
CA LEU A 315 17.36 0.58 6.85
C LEU A 315 16.69 0.09 8.15
N GLU A 316 15.39 -0.25 8.12
CA GLU A 316 14.70 -0.79 9.30
C GLU A 316 15.29 -2.14 9.72
N LEU A 317 15.52 -3.02 8.74
CA LEU A 317 16.09 -4.33 8.98
C LEU A 317 17.51 -4.21 9.56
N ASN A 318 18.33 -3.28 9.08
CA ASN A 318 19.68 -3.05 9.62
C ASN A 318 19.63 -2.76 11.12
N ASN A 319 18.74 -1.88 11.55
CA ASN A 319 18.58 -1.57 12.96
C ASN A 319 18.14 -2.79 13.78
N ARG A 320 17.20 -3.60 13.28
CA ARG A 320 16.70 -4.79 14.00
C ARG A 320 17.73 -5.91 14.07
N ILE A 321 18.47 -6.14 13.00
CA ILE A 321 19.56 -7.13 12.96
C ILE A 321 20.70 -6.68 13.88
N ILE A 322 21.11 -5.40 13.83
CA ILE A 322 22.16 -4.88 14.73
C ILE A 322 21.80 -5.16 16.19
N LEU A 323 20.59 -4.76 16.62
CA LEU A 323 20.15 -4.98 18.00
C LEU A 323 20.09 -6.47 18.40
N PHE A 324 19.78 -7.36 17.46
CA PHE A 324 19.81 -8.80 17.71
C PHE A 324 21.25 -9.30 17.90
N TYR A 325 22.16 -8.92 17.00
CA TYR A 325 23.57 -9.30 17.09
C TYR A 325 24.25 -8.73 18.33
N ASP A 326 23.91 -7.51 18.77
CA ASP A 326 24.44 -6.94 20.01
C ASP A 326 24.10 -7.82 21.22
N LYS A 327 22.89 -8.40 21.25
CA LYS A 327 22.48 -9.35 22.30
C LYS A 327 23.19 -10.69 22.20
N VAL A 328 23.37 -11.21 20.99
CA VAL A 328 24.13 -12.46 20.77
C VAL A 328 25.58 -12.28 21.19
N VAL A 329 26.22 -11.17 20.81
CA VAL A 329 27.58 -10.81 21.20
C VAL A 329 27.68 -10.68 22.72
N TYR A 330 26.76 -9.97 23.35
CA TYR A 330 26.71 -9.86 24.82
C TYR A 330 26.64 -11.24 25.49
N ALA A 331 25.74 -12.12 25.03
CA ALA A 331 25.59 -13.47 25.57
C ALA A 331 26.86 -14.32 25.36
N LEU A 332 27.44 -14.30 24.16
CA LEU A 332 28.70 -15.00 23.86
C LEU A 332 29.85 -14.51 24.75
N SER A 333 30.03 -13.20 24.87
CA SER A 333 31.10 -12.61 25.69
C SER A 333 30.91 -12.91 27.17
N PHE A 334 29.67 -12.83 27.67
CA PHE A 334 29.38 -13.14 29.07
C PHE A 334 29.61 -14.62 29.39
N GLY A 335 29.22 -15.53 28.48
CA GLY A 335 29.52 -16.95 28.60
C GLY A 335 31.02 -17.26 28.49
N TYR A 336 31.77 -16.50 27.69
CA TYR A 336 33.22 -16.66 27.51
C TYR A 336 34.03 -16.29 28.76
N VAL A 337 33.59 -15.27 29.50
CA VAL A 337 34.26 -14.78 30.72
C VAL A 337 33.93 -15.64 31.95
N LYS A 338 32.80 -16.35 31.93
CA LYS A 338 32.41 -17.32 32.95
C LYS A 338 33.13 -18.65 32.78
#